data_AF-A0A0P1GGF8-F1
#
_entry.id   AF-A0A0P1GGF8-F1
#
_cell.length_a   1.000
_cell.length_b   1.000
_cell.length_c   1.000
_cell.angle_alpha   90.00
_cell.angle_beta   90.00
_cell.angle_gamma   90.00
#
_symmetry.space_group_name_H-M   'P 1'
#
loop_
_entity.id
_entity.type
_entity.pdbx_description
1 polymer ?
#
loop_
_entity_poly.entity_id
_entity_poly.type
_entity_poly.pdbx_seq_one_letter_code
_entity_poly.pdbx_strand_id
1 'polypeptide(L)'
;MTNFDPVTRKAVADRLRSVRVSHDKSKADFAESLGISPQAYGAFENTTRDLSLIAAKRLRERYNVSLDYLYYGAEPANGPAMNLTAKLDPNLVDYLSKKSTPAQKQLLAALEALNS
;
A
#
# COMPACT_ATOMS: atom_id res chain seq x y z
N MET A 1 -12.12 -6.87 -23.67
CA MET A 1 -12.00 -7.10 -22.21
C MET A 1 -10.54 -7.37 -21.92
N THR A 2 -9.80 -6.37 -21.43
CA THR A 2 -8.40 -6.54 -21.01
C THR A 2 -8.41 -7.32 -19.70
N ASN A 3 -7.94 -8.57 -19.75
CA ASN A 3 -7.79 -9.41 -18.58
C ASN A 3 -6.64 -8.82 -17.74
N PHE A 4 -6.96 -8.01 -16.73
CA PHE A 4 -5.96 -7.42 -15.84
C PHE A 4 -5.46 -8.50 -14.89
N ASP A 5 -4.30 -9.09 -15.21
CA ASP A 5 -3.60 -9.97 -14.28
C ASP A 5 -2.77 -9.09 -13.31
N PRO A 6 -3.16 -9.03 -12.02
CA PRO A 6 -2.51 -8.18 -11.03
C PRO A 6 -1.09 -8.64 -10.69
N VAL A 7 -0.70 -9.87 -11.05
CA VAL A 7 0.57 -10.50 -10.65
C VAL A 7 1.63 -10.43 -11.75
N THR A 8 1.34 -9.75 -12.86
CA THR A 8 2.33 -9.55 -13.93
C THR A 8 3.58 -8.83 -13.40
N ARG A 9 4.75 -9.16 -13.97
CA ARG A 9 6.02 -8.46 -13.69
C ARG A 9 5.89 -6.95 -13.77
N LYS A 10 5.13 -6.47 -14.77
CA LYS A 10 4.90 -5.05 -14.97
C LYS A 10 4.10 -4.45 -13.80
N ALA A 11 3.01 -5.08 -13.38
CA ALA A 11 2.22 -4.60 -12.24
C ALA A 11 3.05 -4.56 -10.96
N VAL A 12 3.85 -5.59 -10.69
CA VAL A 12 4.77 -5.62 -9.54
C VAL A 12 5.80 -4.50 -9.64
N ALA A 13 6.43 -4.31 -10.80
CA ALA A 13 7.42 -3.25 -11.03
C ALA A 13 6.84 -1.84 -10.85
N ASP A 14 5.62 -1.61 -11.33
CA ASP A 14 4.91 -0.34 -11.15
C ASP A 14 4.71 -0.04 -9.65
N ARG A 15 4.31 -1.05 -8.86
CA ARG A 15 4.15 -0.90 -7.39
C ARG A 15 5.47 -0.67 -6.67
N LEU A 16 6.54 -1.37 -7.08
CA LEU A 16 7.89 -1.12 -6.56
C LEU A 16 8.33 0.33 -6.82
N ARG A 17 8.02 0.85 -8.01
CA ARG A 17 8.28 2.24 -8.37
C ARG A 17 7.45 3.21 -7.54
N SER A 18 6.17 2.92 -7.32
CA SER A 18 5.29 3.73 -6.47
C SER A 18 5.85 3.88 -5.06
N VAL A 19 6.24 2.77 -4.42
CA VAL A 19 6.86 2.80 -3.07
C VAL A 19 8.14 3.61 -3.08
N ARG A 20 9.01 3.42 -4.09
CA ARG A 20 10.27 4.17 -4.15
C ARG A 20 10.06 5.67 -4.32
N VAL A 21 9.16 6.07 -5.22
CA VAL A 21 8.89 7.47 -5.51
C VAL A 21 8.16 8.15 -4.34
N SER A 22 7.29 7.46 -3.60
CA SER A 22 6.66 8.01 -2.39
C SER A 22 7.64 8.27 -1.24
N HIS A 23 8.87 7.78 -1.36
CA HIS A 23 9.95 8.02 -0.41
C HIS A 23 11.08 8.91 -1.00
N ASP A 24 10.85 9.54 -2.15
CA ASP A 24 11.79 10.45 -2.83
C ASP A 24 13.18 9.84 -3.09
N LYS A 25 13.24 8.53 -3.36
CA LYS A 25 14.50 7.81 -3.54
C LYS A 25 14.85 7.54 -5.00
N SER A 26 16.13 7.69 -5.33
CA SER A 26 16.68 7.13 -6.56
C SER A 26 16.68 5.59 -6.51
N LYS A 27 16.83 4.91 -7.65
CA LYS A 27 16.94 3.44 -7.67
C LYS A 27 18.13 2.94 -6.85
N ALA A 28 19.23 3.70 -6.82
CA ALA A 28 20.43 3.35 -6.07
C ALA A 28 20.17 3.46 -4.56
N ASP A 29 19.67 4.61 -4.09
CA ASP A 29 19.39 4.82 -2.65
C ASP A 29 18.33 3.86 -2.12
N PHE A 30 17.36 3.52 -2.98
CA PHE A 30 16.33 2.56 -2.62
C PHE A 30 16.91 1.14 -2.50
N ALA A 31 17.77 0.71 -3.44
CA ALA A 31 18.45 -0.57 -3.35
C ALA A 31 19.35 -0.67 -2.10
N GLU A 32 20.13 0.39 -1.82
CA GLU A 32 20.98 0.49 -0.65
C GLU A 32 20.18 0.38 0.65
N SER A 33 19.04 1.08 0.74
CA SER A 33 18.15 1.02 1.90
C SER A 33 17.55 -0.38 2.17
N LEU A 34 17.53 -1.24 1.15
CA LEU A 34 17.09 -2.64 1.21
C LEU A 34 18.26 -3.61 1.36
N GLY A 35 19.50 -3.11 1.42
CA GLY A 35 20.72 -3.93 1.47
C GLY A 35 20.88 -4.85 0.27
N ILE A 36 20.38 -4.47 -0.91
CA ILE A 36 20.52 -5.21 -2.18
C ILE A 36 21.32 -4.38 -3.19
N SER A 37 21.87 -5.02 -4.21
CA SER A 37 22.60 -4.28 -5.24
C SER A 37 21.65 -3.40 -6.09
N PRO A 38 22.10 -2.23 -6.56
CA PRO A 38 21.34 -1.40 -7.51
C PRO A 38 20.95 -2.16 -8.78
N GLN A 39 21.80 -3.09 -9.26
CA GLN A 39 21.47 -3.93 -10.42
C GLN A 39 20.31 -4.88 -10.13
N ALA A 40 20.27 -5.49 -8.94
CA ALA A 40 19.18 -6.37 -8.55
C ALA A 40 17.85 -5.62 -8.49
N TYR A 41 17.83 -4.46 -7.82
CA TYR A 41 16.62 -3.63 -7.77
C TYR A 41 16.21 -3.12 -9.15
N GLY A 42 17.17 -2.66 -9.95
CA GLY A 42 16.95 -2.24 -11.33
C GLY A 42 16.31 -3.33 -12.19
N ALA A 43 16.75 -4.59 -12.04
CA ALA A 43 16.16 -5.72 -12.76
C ALA A 43 14.69 -5.97 -12.40
N PHE A 44 14.32 -5.75 -11.13
CA PHE A 44 12.92 -5.85 -10.68
C PHE A 44 12.06 -4.74 -11.30
N GLU A 45 12.48 -3.47 -11.15
CA GLU A 45 11.69 -2.33 -11.64
C GLU A 45 11.68 -2.21 -13.17
N ASN A 46 12.68 -2.79 -13.85
CA ASN A 46 12.73 -2.87 -15.32
C ASN A 46 12.08 -4.14 -15.88
N THR A 47 11.43 -4.96 -15.05
CA THR A 47 10.72 -6.20 -15.44
C THR A 47 11.59 -7.31 -16.06
N THR A 48 12.92 -7.18 -15.96
CA THR A 48 13.86 -8.20 -16.49
C THR A 48 14.04 -9.38 -15.53
N ARG A 49 13.60 -9.22 -14.27
CA ARG A 49 13.60 -10.27 -13.25
C ARG A 49 12.39 -10.13 -12.34
N ASP A 50 11.83 -11.27 -11.91
CA ASP A 50 10.80 -11.30 -10.87
C ASP A 50 11.32 -10.80 -9.52
N LEU A 51 10.46 -10.14 -8.75
CA LEU A 51 10.77 -9.75 -7.38
C LEU A 51 10.97 -11.01 -6.53
N SER A 52 12.18 -11.17 -5.99
CA SER A 52 12.47 -12.30 -5.11
C SER A 52 11.76 -12.15 -3.75
N LEU A 53 11.37 -13.27 -3.14
CA LEU A 53 10.75 -13.29 -1.81
C LEU A 53 11.65 -12.63 -0.76
N ILE A 54 12.97 -12.79 -0.86
CA ILE A 54 13.94 -12.15 0.03
C ILE A 54 13.85 -10.62 -0.08
N ALA A 55 13.84 -10.07 -1.31
CA ALA A 55 13.69 -8.63 -1.52
C ALA A 55 12.31 -8.13 -1.05
N ALA A 56 11.24 -8.90 -1.30
CA ALA A 56 9.89 -8.57 -0.85
C ALA A 56 9.77 -8.51 0.69
N LYS A 57 10.42 -9.43 1.41
CA LYS A 57 10.50 -9.39 2.89
C LYS A 57 11.20 -8.12 3.39
N ARG A 58 12.32 -7.74 2.76
CA ARG A 58 13.03 -6.51 3.14
C ARG A 58 12.23 -5.25 2.85
N LEU A 59 11.47 -5.22 1.75
CA LEU A 59 10.52 -4.15 1.45
C LEU A 59 9.47 -4.02 2.56
N ARG A 60 8.88 -5.14 2.97
CA ARG A 60 7.92 -5.17 4.07
C ARG A 60 8.52 -4.61 5.36
N GLU A 61 9.70 -5.08 5.74
CA GLU A 61 10.36 -4.67 6.98
C GLU A 61 10.78 -3.19 6.95
N ARG A 62 11.26 -2.70 5.79
CA ARG A 62 11.80 -1.34 5.67
C ARG A 62 10.75 -0.27 5.45
N TYR A 63 9.70 -0.58 4.69
CA TYR A 63 8.72 0.37 4.19
C TYR A 63 7.29 0.08 4.64
N ASN A 64 7.10 -0.95 5.49
CA ASN A 64 5.79 -1.35 6.02
C ASN A 64 4.75 -1.63 4.92
N VAL A 65 5.19 -2.19 3.79
CA VAL A 65 4.32 -2.60 2.67
C VAL A 65 3.98 -4.09 2.78
N SER A 66 2.72 -4.46 2.57
CA SER A 66 2.32 -5.88 2.60
C SER A 66 2.81 -6.60 1.35
N LEU A 67 3.06 -7.91 1.48
CA LEU A 67 3.35 -8.75 0.32
C LEU A 67 2.16 -8.76 -0.65
N ASP A 68 0.94 -8.76 -0.11
CA ASP A 68 -0.28 -8.70 -0.91
C ASP A 68 -0.33 -7.45 -1.77
N TYR A 69 0.02 -6.29 -1.20
CA TYR A 69 0.13 -5.06 -1.98
C TYR A 69 1.18 -5.19 -3.09
N LEU A 70 2.37 -5.72 -2.79
CA LEU A 70 3.43 -5.86 -3.80
C LEU A 70 3.01 -6.74 -4.99
N TYR A 71 2.35 -7.87 -4.72
CA TYR A 71 2.01 -8.87 -5.75
C TYR A 71 0.63 -8.69 -6.36
N TYR A 72 -0.39 -8.33 -5.58
CA TYR A 72 -1.79 -8.23 -6.02
C TYR A 72 -2.30 -6.78 -6.09
N GLY A 73 -1.62 -5.84 -5.44
CA GLY A 73 -2.04 -4.44 -5.34
C GLY A 73 -2.90 -4.20 -4.10
N ALA A 74 -3.40 -2.97 -3.96
CA ALA A 74 -4.46 -2.72 -2.98
C ALA A 74 -5.64 -3.62 -3.36
N GLU A 75 -6.20 -4.34 -2.37
CA GLU A 75 -7.40 -5.11 -2.64
C GLU A 75 -8.44 -4.15 -3.25
N PRO A 76 -9.15 -4.54 -4.33
CA PRO A 76 -10.43 -3.91 -4.58
C PRO A 76 -11.23 -4.05 -3.29
N ALA A 77 -12.02 -3.04 -2.92
CA ALA A 77 -12.80 -2.99 -1.67
C ALA A 77 -13.85 -4.12 -1.50
N ASN A 78 -13.73 -5.20 -2.29
CA ASN A 78 -14.62 -6.35 -2.43
C ASN A 78 -14.02 -7.64 -1.82
N GLY A 79 -12.82 -7.61 -1.21
CA GLY A 79 -12.45 -8.61 -0.20
C GLY A 79 -13.44 -8.54 0.98
N PRO A 80 -13.48 -9.50 1.93
CA PRO A 80 -14.26 -9.29 3.14
C PRO A 80 -13.71 -8.02 3.77
N ALA A 81 -14.42 -6.90 3.61
CA ALA A 81 -14.01 -5.61 4.12
C ALA A 81 -13.56 -5.92 5.54
N MET A 82 -12.28 -5.68 5.85
CA MET A 82 -11.85 -5.75 7.22
C MET A 82 -12.79 -4.77 7.89
N ASN A 83 -13.80 -5.32 8.58
CA ASN A 83 -14.92 -4.55 9.06
C ASN A 83 -14.32 -3.79 10.24
N LEU A 84 -13.67 -2.67 9.93
CA LEU A 84 -13.00 -1.82 10.89
C LEU A 84 -14.05 -1.36 11.90
N THR A 85 -15.28 -1.10 11.44
CA THR A 85 -16.46 -0.90 12.28
C THR A 85 -16.75 -2.07 13.24
N ALA A 86 -16.45 -3.33 12.89
CA ALA A 86 -16.60 -4.48 13.79
C ALA A 86 -15.41 -4.69 14.74
N LYS A 87 -14.27 -4.01 14.54
CA LYS A 87 -13.11 -4.02 15.44
C LYS A 87 -12.92 -2.74 16.25
N LEU A 88 -13.61 -1.66 15.89
CA LEU A 88 -13.62 -0.45 16.69
C LEU A 88 -14.46 -0.73 17.94
N ASP A 89 -13.80 -0.68 19.11
CA ASP A 89 -14.49 -0.53 20.38
C ASP A 89 -15.50 0.62 20.24
N PRO A 90 -16.80 0.44 20.59
CA PRO A 90 -17.80 1.51 20.54
C PRO A 90 -17.34 2.80 21.24
N ASN A 91 -16.46 2.68 22.24
CA ASN A 91 -15.88 3.81 22.95
C ASN A 91 -14.82 4.56 22.13
N LEU A 92 -14.22 3.93 21.12
CA LEU A 92 -13.22 4.57 20.25
C LEU A 92 -13.87 5.54 19.26
N VAL A 93 -15.09 5.26 18.79
CA VAL A 93 -15.85 6.18 17.94
C VAL A 93 -16.19 7.45 18.71
N ASP A 94 -16.65 7.30 19.96
CA ASP A 94 -16.89 8.43 20.87
C ASP A 94 -15.59 9.19 21.18
N TYR A 95 -14.49 8.48 21.47
CA TYR A 95 -13.19 9.09 21.70
C TYR A 95 -12.66 9.89 20.51
N LEU A 96 -12.74 9.33 19.30
CA LEU A 96 -12.29 9.99 18.08
C LEU A 96 -13.17 11.19 17.76
N SER A 97 -14.51 11.07 17.86
CA SER A 97 -15.40 12.21 17.66
C SER A 97 -15.12 13.35 18.66
N LYS A 98 -14.73 13.04 19.90
CA LYS A 98 -14.32 14.03 20.89
C LYS A 98 -12.97 14.68 20.57
N LYS A 99 -12.04 13.95 19.96
CA LYS A 99 -10.69 14.43 19.61
C LYS A 99 -10.54 14.99 18.19
N SER A 100 -11.53 14.78 17.32
CA SER A 100 -11.52 15.22 15.93
C SER A 100 -11.64 16.74 15.79
N THR A 101 -10.96 17.28 14.78
CA THR A 101 -11.05 18.70 14.43
C THR A 101 -12.44 19.04 13.87
N PRO A 102 -12.84 20.32 13.88
CA PRO A 102 -14.12 20.74 13.29
C PRO A 102 -14.27 20.30 11.82
N ALA A 103 -13.18 20.37 11.03
CA ALA A 103 -13.18 19.93 9.65
C ALA A 103 -13.44 18.43 9.49
N GLN A 104 -12.87 17.60 10.37
CA GLN A 104 -13.12 16.16 10.36
C GLN A 104 -14.57 15.81 10.74
N LYS A 105 -15.17 16.55 11.67
CA LYS A 105 -16.58 16.38 12.05
C LYS A 105 -17.52 16.76 10.91
N GLN A 106 -17.22 17.86 10.22
CA GLN A 106 -18.00 18.30 9.05
C GLN A 106 -17.90 17.30 7.90
N LEU A 107 -16.71 16.73 7.66
CA LEU A 107 -16.53 15.69 6.65
C LEU A 107 -17.34 14.43 6.98
N LEU A 108 -17.33 13.98 8.24
CA LEU A 108 -18.09 12.80 8.66
C LEU A 108 -19.61 13.02 8.48
N ALA A 109 -20.14 14.16 8.92
CA ALA A 109 -21.56 14.51 8.75
C ALA A 109 -21.97 14.60 7.27
N ALA A 110 -21.10 15.11 6.40
CA ALA A 110 -21.36 15.17 4.97
C ALA A 110 -21.43 13.78 4.32
N LEU A 111 -20.58 12.83 4.76
CA LEU A 111 -20.61 11.45 4.28
C LEU A 111 -21.86 10.70 4.75
N GLU A 112 -22.33 10.94 5.98
CA GLU A 112 -23.57 10.36 6.51
C GLU A 112 -24.81 10.84 5.74
N ALA A 113 -24.88 12.13 5.43
CA ALA A 113 -25.98 12.72 4.68
C ALA A 113 -26.08 12.22 3.23
N LEU A 114 -24.98 11.77 2.63
CA LEU A 114 -24.95 11.21 1.27
C LEU A 114 -25.41 9.75 1.20
N ASN A 115 -25.42 9.04 2.33
CA ASN A 115 -25.81 7.63 2.44
C ASN A 115 -27.22 7.44 3.05
N SER A 116 -27.96 8.53 3.28
CA SER A 116 -29.34 8.56 3.75
C SER A 116 -30.30 8.89 2.62
#